data_AF-A0A818IA09-F1
#
_entry.id   AF-A0A818IA09-F1
#
_cell.length_a   1.000
_cell.length_b   1.000
_cell.length_c   1.000
_cell.angle_alpha   90.00
_cell.angle_beta   90.00
_cell.angle_gamma   90.00
#
_symmetry.space_group_name_H-M   'P 1'
#
loop_
_entity.id
_entity.type
_entity.pdbx_description
1 polymer ?
#
loop_
_entity_poly.entity_id
_entity_poly.type
_entity_poly.pdbx_seq_one_letter_code
_entity_poly.pdbx_strand_id
1 'polypeptide(L)'
;MSNQSLKRKLDSSDGTNSLPSRSQYLNDKLSRRPDRHKLVEQGILHDSQCAPSLQHAEHALKRARLADELNNRLVNRPGPLDLIQHNILHIDTNEYPNLEQAIQGGQIPFKTTTLCRRPLIFHEYTGSPLSSKPKVTKIDSLSSFSNAHQIRLAQQQLLLELTSNKQDEQQSLSSSSSLLNKKTLEQMTLIELRDVCKQYQIPSSHANKTKLIERIKQAQNKTNNQGDIRQSIIDSQLTLLKQLPWQKDGCSLAYHTLIEYLSVTDIIKWNTKLAESCLMAMNDRGLASEASYLYCVLCHKHREEEESIDKWKQIWLKPVVDALDTSTPLHRFLIAEYILPKILKGHPEYLQELKELTINPRTLIVCTRIGRTLGLCPNIFSSNRFIEDDLIRQGITSEDEQICLDCLFILCENPKTTEYISQIEFKLIKYFLQMNIDNGSTSFRNQVLSLIKKVFCFFLLLTYRTD
;
A
#
# COMPACT_ATOMS: atom_id res chain seq x y z
N MET A 1 7.21 25.55 -6.71
CA MET A 1 7.47 26.52 -5.64
C MET A 1 7.17 25.87 -4.30
N SER A 2 8.22 25.37 -3.62
CA SER A 2 8.11 24.49 -2.46
C SER A 2 7.79 25.24 -1.18
N ASN A 3 6.98 24.59 -0.32
CA ASN A 3 6.63 24.96 1.05
C ASN A 3 7.85 24.96 2.00
N GLN A 4 8.86 25.81 1.75
CA GLN A 4 10.01 26.00 2.64
C GLN A 4 9.99 27.34 3.40
N SER A 5 9.00 28.22 3.15
CA SER A 5 8.99 29.57 3.71
C SER A 5 8.37 29.71 5.11
N LEU A 6 7.93 28.62 5.75
CA LEU A 6 7.23 28.68 7.05
C LEU A 6 8.05 28.24 8.27
N LYS A 7 9.36 27.95 8.12
CA LYS A 7 10.18 27.46 9.24
C LYS A 7 11.46 28.24 9.55
N ARG A 8 11.67 29.41 8.95
CA ARG A 8 12.81 30.28 9.27
C ARG A 8 12.34 31.67 9.68
N LYS A 9 12.14 31.86 10.99
CA LYS A 9 12.26 33.14 11.70
C LYS A 9 12.18 32.86 13.21
N LEU A 10 13.25 32.32 13.78
CA LEU A 10 13.40 32.22 15.24
C LEU A 10 14.84 32.46 15.73
N ASP A 11 15.78 32.89 14.88
CA ASP A 11 17.12 33.29 15.32
C ASP A 11 17.49 34.65 14.72
N SER A 12 17.19 35.71 15.47
CA SER A 12 17.89 37.00 15.41
C SER A 12 17.62 37.75 16.71
N SER A 13 18.63 37.85 17.55
CA SER A 13 18.68 38.59 18.80
C SER A 13 18.52 40.10 18.56
N ASP A 14 17.40 40.66 19.02
CA ASP A 14 17.33 42.03 19.52
C ASP A 14 16.16 42.17 20.51
N GLY A 15 16.37 43.02 21.51
CA GLY A 15 15.58 43.12 22.73
C GLY A 15 14.07 43.33 22.55
N THR A 16 13.34 42.80 23.53
CA THR A 16 11.89 42.98 23.78
C THR A 16 10.97 42.65 22.60
N ASN A 17 10.62 41.38 22.42
CA ASN A 17 9.38 41.05 21.72
C ASN A 17 8.82 39.72 22.25
N SER A 18 7.75 39.81 23.04
CA SER A 18 6.87 38.68 23.35
C SER A 18 6.54 37.96 22.04
N LEU A 19 6.71 36.63 21.98
CA LEU A 19 6.16 35.85 20.87
C LEU A 19 4.71 36.29 20.67
N PRO A 20 4.30 36.67 19.44
CA PRO A 20 2.96 37.15 19.24
C PRO A 20 2.01 36.06 19.71
N SER A 21 1.16 36.41 20.67
CA SER A 21 0.17 35.49 21.20
C SER A 21 -0.58 34.86 20.03
N ARG A 22 -0.94 33.58 20.12
CA ARG A 22 -1.66 32.86 19.04
C ARG A 22 -2.85 33.67 18.49
N SER A 23 -3.46 34.48 19.34
CA SER A 23 -4.49 35.47 19.00
C SER A 23 -4.02 36.54 18.00
N GLN A 24 -2.85 37.14 18.21
CA GLN A 24 -2.27 38.18 17.34
C GLN A 24 -1.94 37.62 15.95
N TYR A 25 -1.35 36.42 15.88
CA TYR A 25 -1.08 35.75 14.60
C TYR A 25 -2.38 35.45 13.83
N LEU A 26 -3.41 34.96 14.52
CA LEU A 26 -4.70 34.68 13.90
C LEU A 26 -5.35 35.97 13.37
N ASN A 27 -5.30 37.06 14.13
CA ASN A 27 -5.84 38.36 13.71
C ASN A 27 -5.13 38.92 12.47
N ASP A 28 -3.80 38.81 12.38
CA ASP A 28 -3.04 39.20 11.17
C ASP A 28 -3.38 38.31 9.95
N LYS A 29 -3.66 37.03 10.15
CA LYS A 29 -4.13 36.15 9.06
C LYS A 29 -5.55 36.44 8.62
N LEU A 30 -6.44 36.81 9.54
CA LEU A 30 -7.82 37.19 9.24
C LEU A 30 -7.88 38.54 8.51
N SER A 31 -7.03 39.51 8.86
CA SER A 31 -6.99 40.82 8.19
C SER A 31 -6.52 40.73 6.73
N ARG A 32 -5.65 39.77 6.42
CA ARG A 32 -5.14 39.52 5.05
C ARG A 32 -5.93 38.46 4.28
N ARG A 33 -7.09 38.03 4.78
CA ARG A 33 -7.91 37.00 4.15
C ARG A 33 -8.41 37.48 2.77
N PRO A 34 -8.14 36.74 1.68
CA PRO A 34 -8.70 37.08 0.37
C PRO A 34 -10.21 36.90 0.31
N ASP A 35 -10.88 37.77 -0.47
CA ASP A 35 -12.31 37.67 -0.73
C ASP A 35 -12.66 36.41 -1.53
N ARG A 36 -13.91 35.93 -1.37
CA ARG A 36 -14.42 34.75 -2.08
C ARG A 36 -14.23 34.84 -3.59
N HIS A 37 -14.50 36.01 -4.18
CA HIS A 37 -14.38 36.23 -5.62
C HIS A 37 -12.95 35.99 -6.12
N LYS A 38 -11.94 36.48 -5.39
CA LYS A 38 -10.52 36.26 -5.74
C LYS A 38 -10.14 34.78 -5.69
N LEU A 39 -10.69 34.03 -4.74
CA LEU A 39 -10.46 32.58 -4.65
C LEU A 39 -11.11 31.81 -5.80
N VAL A 40 -12.27 32.26 -6.26
CA VAL A 40 -12.94 31.69 -7.43
C VAL A 40 -12.14 31.96 -8.71
N GLU A 41 -11.71 33.21 -8.91
CA GLU A 41 -10.88 33.62 -10.04
C GLU A 41 -9.56 32.86 -10.11
N GLN A 42 -8.92 32.60 -8.96
CA GLN A 42 -7.70 31.79 -8.87
C GLN A 42 -7.93 30.28 -9.01
N GLY A 43 -9.17 29.82 -9.19
CA GLY A 43 -9.52 28.40 -9.32
C GLY A 43 -9.39 27.59 -8.02
N ILE A 44 -9.33 28.27 -6.85
CA ILE A 44 -9.24 27.62 -5.53
C ILE A 44 -10.64 27.25 -5.03
N LEU A 45 -11.63 28.10 -5.27
CA LEU A 45 -13.04 27.84 -4.93
C LEU A 45 -13.89 27.72 -6.19
N HIS A 46 -14.91 26.86 -6.18
CA HIS A 46 -15.84 26.74 -7.29
C HIS A 46 -16.97 27.78 -7.23
N ASP A 47 -17.32 28.37 -8.37
CA ASP A 47 -18.47 29.27 -8.51
C ASP A 47 -19.78 28.48 -8.70
N SER A 48 -20.11 27.65 -7.71
CA SER A 48 -21.36 26.89 -7.71
C SER A 48 -22.34 27.46 -6.69
N GLN A 49 -23.60 27.53 -7.10
CA GLN A 49 -24.75 27.83 -6.24
C GLN A 49 -25.27 26.58 -5.49
N CYS A 50 -24.72 25.40 -5.76
CA CYS A 50 -25.07 24.15 -5.08
C CYS A 50 -24.45 24.10 -3.67
N ALA A 51 -25.09 23.31 -2.80
CA ALA A 51 -24.57 23.01 -1.47
C ALA A 51 -23.13 22.44 -1.54
N PRO A 52 -22.23 22.77 -0.58
CA PRO A 52 -20.83 22.35 -0.64
C PRO A 52 -20.60 20.85 -0.80
N SER A 53 -21.49 20.02 -0.23
CA SER A 53 -21.43 18.56 -0.34
C SER A 53 -21.71 18.03 -1.75
N LEU A 54 -22.42 18.79 -2.59
CA LEU A 54 -22.83 18.39 -3.94
C LEU A 54 -21.92 18.94 -5.04
N GLN A 55 -21.05 19.91 -4.74
CA GLN A 55 -20.19 20.55 -5.74
C GLN A 55 -19.31 19.54 -6.50
N HIS A 56 -18.83 18.51 -5.81
CA HIS A 56 -18.07 17.44 -6.44
C HIS A 56 -18.91 16.67 -7.48
N ALA A 57 -20.15 16.30 -7.13
CA ALA A 57 -21.04 15.57 -8.02
C ALA A 57 -21.48 16.43 -9.21
N GLU A 58 -21.75 17.72 -8.98
CA GLU A 58 -22.06 18.67 -10.05
C GLU A 58 -20.90 18.80 -11.04
N HIS A 59 -19.67 18.93 -10.54
CA HIS A 59 -18.49 19.03 -11.40
C HIS A 59 -18.24 17.74 -12.19
N ALA A 60 -18.42 16.57 -11.55
CA ALA A 60 -18.34 15.29 -12.23
C ALA A 60 -19.37 15.19 -13.38
N LEU A 61 -20.62 15.61 -13.12
CA LEU A 61 -21.66 15.64 -14.15
C LEU A 61 -21.35 16.63 -15.27
N LYS A 62 -20.85 17.82 -14.96
CA LYS A 62 -20.41 18.81 -15.95
C LYS A 62 -19.31 18.24 -16.84
N ARG A 63 -18.33 17.54 -16.26
CA ARG A 63 -17.26 16.86 -17.01
C ARG A 63 -17.80 15.75 -17.91
N ALA A 64 -18.70 14.91 -17.40
CA ALA A 64 -19.31 13.83 -18.19
C ALA A 64 -20.09 14.39 -19.38
N ARG A 65 -20.93 15.42 -19.16
CA ARG A 65 -21.67 16.09 -20.24
C ARG A 65 -20.76 16.70 -21.30
N LEU A 66 -19.68 17.37 -20.87
CA LEU A 66 -18.69 17.93 -21.79
C LEU A 66 -17.98 16.82 -22.57
N ALA A 67 -17.66 15.69 -21.93
CA ALA A 67 -17.05 14.55 -22.62
C ALA A 67 -17.99 13.97 -23.68
N ASP A 68 -19.27 13.79 -23.36
CA ASP A 68 -20.27 13.30 -24.31
C ASP A 68 -20.46 14.28 -25.48
N GLU A 69 -20.54 15.58 -25.20
CA GLU A 69 -20.64 16.62 -26.21
C GLU A 69 -19.41 16.64 -27.12
N LEU A 70 -18.20 16.57 -26.55
CA LEU A 70 -16.96 16.50 -27.31
C LEU A 70 -16.91 15.24 -28.16
N ASN A 71 -17.36 14.10 -27.62
CA ASN A 71 -17.38 12.85 -28.36
C ASN A 71 -18.30 12.95 -29.59
N ASN A 72 -19.48 13.54 -29.44
CA ASN A 72 -20.39 13.82 -30.56
C ASN A 72 -19.75 14.75 -31.61
N ARG A 73 -18.98 15.76 -31.17
CA ARG A 73 -18.25 16.66 -32.09
C ARG A 73 -17.11 15.94 -32.81
N LEU A 74 -16.39 15.05 -32.13
CA LEU A 74 -15.27 14.30 -32.69
C LEU A 74 -15.71 13.22 -33.68
N VAL A 75 -16.82 12.53 -33.41
CA VAL A 75 -17.41 11.57 -34.35
C VAL A 75 -17.81 12.24 -35.68
N ASN A 76 -18.22 13.51 -35.62
CA ASN A 76 -18.61 14.29 -36.80
C ASN A 76 -17.47 15.18 -37.32
N ARG A 77 -16.22 14.93 -36.93
CA ARG A 77 -15.08 15.77 -37.33
C ARG A 77 -14.85 15.66 -38.84
N PRO A 78 -14.95 16.75 -39.64
CA PRO A 78 -14.76 16.69 -41.09
C PRO A 78 -13.32 16.30 -41.45
N GLY A 79 -13.19 15.50 -42.50
CA GLY A 79 -11.90 15.06 -43.03
C GLY A 79 -11.22 16.16 -43.85
N PRO A 80 -9.92 16.03 -44.16
CA PRO A 80 -9.20 17.02 -44.95
C PRO A 80 -9.84 17.30 -46.33
N LEU A 81 -10.35 16.25 -47.00
CA LEU A 81 -11.02 16.38 -48.30
C LEU A 81 -12.38 17.09 -48.19
N ASP A 82 -13.13 16.87 -47.09
CA ASP A 82 -14.37 17.61 -46.80
C ASP A 82 -14.07 19.11 -46.63
N LEU A 83 -12.95 19.45 -45.97
CA LEU A 83 -12.52 20.84 -45.76
C LEU A 83 -12.05 21.53 -47.05
N ILE A 84 -11.40 20.81 -47.95
CA ILE A 84 -11.01 21.31 -49.28
C ILE A 84 -12.26 21.55 -50.13
N GLN A 85 -13.23 20.63 -50.10
CA GLN A 85 -14.52 20.79 -50.78
C GLN A 85 -15.27 22.04 -50.30
N HIS A 86 -15.24 22.32 -48.98
CA HIS A 86 -15.85 23.51 -48.38
C HIS A 86 -14.98 24.77 -48.47
N ASN A 87 -13.87 24.73 -49.21
CA ASN A 87 -12.97 25.87 -49.42
C ASN A 87 -12.40 26.45 -48.10
N ILE A 88 -12.16 25.58 -47.12
CA ILE A 88 -11.56 25.93 -45.81
C ILE A 88 -10.06 25.60 -45.80
N LEU A 89 -9.65 24.53 -46.50
CA LEU A 89 -8.27 24.09 -46.63
C LEU A 89 -7.83 24.16 -48.10
N HIS A 90 -6.67 24.74 -48.36
CA HIS A 90 -6.10 24.87 -49.71
C HIS A 90 -4.91 23.91 -49.88
N ILE A 91 -4.68 23.44 -51.10
CA ILE A 91 -3.54 22.59 -51.45
C ILE A 91 -2.52 23.43 -52.22
N ASP A 92 -1.23 23.18 -52.00
CA ASP A 92 -0.16 23.87 -52.72
C ASP A 92 -0.29 23.64 -54.24
N THR A 93 -0.69 24.69 -54.96
CA THR A 93 -0.96 24.66 -56.41
C THR A 93 0.26 24.35 -57.27
N ASN A 94 1.46 24.44 -56.68
CA ASN A 94 2.73 24.18 -57.38
C ASN A 94 3.01 22.68 -57.54
N GLU A 95 2.55 21.83 -56.62
CA GLU A 95 2.77 20.38 -56.69
C GLU A 95 1.62 19.65 -57.42
N TYR A 96 0.39 20.15 -57.31
CA TYR A 96 -0.80 19.52 -57.90
C TYR A 96 -1.76 20.54 -58.52
N PRO A 97 -1.51 21.00 -59.76
CA PRO A 97 -2.41 21.93 -60.44
C PRO A 97 -3.78 21.26 -60.67
N ASN A 98 -4.86 22.00 -60.40
CA ASN A 98 -6.26 21.62 -60.61
C ASN A 98 -6.85 20.56 -59.64
N LEU A 99 -6.09 20.02 -58.69
CA LEU A 99 -6.59 19.03 -57.72
C LEU A 99 -7.68 19.63 -56.80
N GLU A 100 -7.44 20.83 -56.28
CA GLU A 100 -8.40 21.54 -55.44
C GLU A 100 -9.73 21.79 -56.16
N GLN A 101 -9.67 22.23 -57.43
CA GLN A 101 -10.84 22.48 -58.27
C GLN A 101 -11.60 21.18 -58.60
N ALA A 102 -10.88 20.06 -58.81
CA ALA A 102 -11.48 18.76 -59.07
C ALA A 102 -12.20 18.20 -57.82
N ILE A 103 -11.67 18.45 -56.61
CA ILE A 103 -12.31 18.07 -55.34
C ILE A 103 -13.53 18.96 -55.07
N GLN A 104 -13.40 20.28 -55.24
CA GLN A 104 -14.51 21.23 -55.07
C GLN A 104 -15.64 21.00 -56.08
N GLY A 105 -15.29 20.67 -57.33
CA GLY A 105 -16.23 20.37 -58.40
C GLY A 105 -16.84 18.97 -58.36
N GLY A 106 -16.52 18.15 -57.35
CA GLY A 106 -17.06 16.80 -57.19
C GLY A 106 -16.62 15.80 -58.27
N GLN A 107 -15.55 16.10 -59.01
CA GLN A 107 -15.00 15.22 -60.04
C GLN A 107 -14.23 14.03 -59.44
N ILE A 108 -13.75 14.17 -58.20
CA ILE A 108 -13.06 13.11 -57.45
C ILE A 108 -13.99 12.57 -56.36
N PRO A 109 -14.47 11.32 -56.44
CA PRO A 109 -15.29 10.73 -55.39
C PRO A 109 -14.43 10.36 -54.18
N PHE A 110 -14.81 10.84 -53.01
CA PHE A 110 -14.20 10.45 -51.74
C PHE A 110 -15.29 10.13 -50.70
N LYS A 111 -14.91 9.36 -49.68
CA LYS A 111 -15.83 9.02 -48.59
C LYS A 111 -15.90 10.19 -47.61
N THR A 112 -17.05 10.85 -47.55
CA THR A 112 -17.36 11.86 -46.55
C THR A 112 -17.30 11.26 -45.15
N THR A 113 -16.84 12.04 -44.17
CA THR A 113 -16.62 11.55 -42.80
C THR A 113 -17.89 11.00 -42.13
N THR A 114 -19.07 11.42 -42.59
CA THR A 114 -20.38 10.93 -42.11
C THR A 114 -20.60 9.42 -42.28
N LEU A 115 -19.91 8.78 -43.24
CA LEU A 115 -20.08 7.35 -43.58
C LEU A 115 -19.14 6.41 -42.82
N CYS A 116 -18.13 6.93 -42.11
CA CYS A 116 -17.15 6.13 -41.36
C CYS A 116 -17.26 6.39 -39.85
N ARG A 117 -18.45 6.16 -39.27
CA ARG A 117 -18.66 6.27 -37.83
C ARG A 117 -18.02 5.10 -37.09
N ARG A 118 -16.86 5.33 -36.47
CA ARG A 118 -16.37 4.48 -35.37
C ARG A 118 -16.67 5.21 -34.06
N PRO A 119 -17.37 4.58 -33.10
CA PRO A 119 -17.56 5.17 -31.78
C PRO A 119 -16.19 5.31 -31.12
N LEU A 120 -15.77 6.55 -30.84
CA LEU A 120 -14.61 6.81 -30.01
C LEU A 120 -15.05 6.63 -28.55
N ILE A 121 -14.52 5.61 -27.88
CA ILE A 121 -14.73 5.43 -26.45
C ILE A 121 -13.56 6.12 -25.75
N PHE A 122 -13.82 7.29 -25.17
CA PHE A 122 -12.86 7.90 -24.27
C PHE A 122 -12.81 7.06 -22.99
N HIS A 123 -11.66 6.45 -22.74
CA HIS A 123 -11.38 5.86 -21.44
C HIS A 123 -11.37 7.01 -20.43
N GLU A 124 -12.19 6.92 -19.38
CA GLU A 124 -12.22 7.91 -18.32
C GLU A 124 -10.83 7.96 -17.69
N TYR A 125 -10.06 9.02 -17.98
CA TYR A 125 -8.74 9.21 -17.40
C TYR A 125 -8.90 9.56 -15.92
N THR A 126 -8.96 8.53 -15.08
CA THR A 126 -8.74 8.66 -13.63
C THR A 126 -7.23 8.81 -13.44
N GLY A 127 -6.75 10.06 -13.31
CA GLY A 127 -5.33 10.37 -13.25
C GLY A 127 -4.54 9.68 -12.13
N SER A 128 -3.21 9.86 -12.16
CA SER A 128 -2.23 9.31 -11.21
C SER A 128 -2.43 9.74 -9.74
N PRO A 129 -1.88 8.97 -8.77
CA PRO A 129 -2.43 8.84 -7.42
C PRO A 129 -1.84 9.86 -6.45
N LEU A 130 -2.49 11.01 -6.28
CA LEU A 130 -2.35 11.77 -5.03
C LEU A 130 -3.74 12.17 -4.54
N SER A 131 -4.16 11.52 -3.44
CA SER A 131 -5.27 11.92 -2.57
C SER A 131 -6.67 11.86 -3.18
N SER A 132 -7.22 10.66 -3.34
CA SER A 132 -8.58 10.34 -2.88
C SER A 132 -8.82 8.84 -3.02
N LYS A 133 -9.33 8.21 -1.96
CA LYS A 133 -9.77 6.81 -1.95
C LYS A 133 -10.82 6.61 -3.05
N PRO A 134 -10.78 5.53 -3.85
CA PRO A 134 -11.86 5.26 -4.78
C PRO A 134 -13.12 4.89 -3.98
N LYS A 135 -14.18 5.68 -4.16
CA LYS A 135 -15.54 5.23 -3.85
C LYS A 135 -15.91 4.21 -4.92
N VAL A 136 -16.13 2.98 -4.48
CA VAL A 136 -16.67 1.88 -5.28
C VAL A 136 -18.05 2.29 -5.83
N THR A 137 -18.13 2.51 -7.14
CA THR A 137 -19.39 2.47 -7.89
C THR A 137 -19.74 1.01 -8.16
N LYS A 138 -20.88 0.58 -7.62
CA LYS A 138 -21.50 -0.74 -7.87
C LYS A 138 -22.19 -0.77 -9.24
N ILE A 139 -22.55 -1.99 -9.64
CA ILE A 139 -23.26 -2.47 -10.85
C ILE A 139 -22.21 -2.98 -11.86
N ASP A 140 -21.88 -4.28 -11.93
CA ASP A 140 -22.75 -5.42 -12.27
C ASP A 140 -22.39 -6.75 -11.56
N SER A 141 -23.34 -7.70 -11.57
CA SER A 141 -23.33 -9.13 -11.14
C SER A 141 -24.10 -9.47 -9.85
N LEU A 142 -25.41 -9.65 -10.00
CA LEU A 142 -26.34 -10.00 -8.92
C LEU A 142 -26.33 -11.49 -8.46
N SER A 143 -25.41 -12.33 -8.93
CA SER A 143 -25.35 -13.75 -8.55
C SER A 143 -24.23 -14.11 -7.55
N SER A 144 -23.30 -13.19 -7.25
CA SER A 144 -22.15 -13.42 -6.37
C SER A 144 -22.33 -12.87 -4.94
N PHE A 145 -23.32 -12.00 -4.71
CA PHE A 145 -23.53 -11.29 -3.44
C PHE A 145 -24.00 -12.17 -2.28
N SER A 146 -24.56 -13.36 -2.54
CA SER A 146 -25.16 -14.18 -1.47
C SER A 146 -24.11 -14.73 -0.49
N ASN A 147 -22.90 -15.08 -0.95
CA ASN A 147 -21.89 -15.69 -0.10
C ASN A 147 -21.06 -14.66 0.69
N ALA A 148 -20.62 -13.58 0.06
CA ALA A 148 -19.81 -12.55 0.74
C ALA A 148 -20.62 -11.79 1.80
N HIS A 149 -21.92 -11.56 1.57
CA HIS A 149 -22.80 -10.91 2.53
C HIS A 149 -23.10 -11.81 3.73
N GLN A 150 -23.34 -13.11 3.51
CA GLN A 150 -23.54 -14.08 4.60
C GLN A 150 -22.29 -14.25 5.46
N ILE A 151 -21.10 -14.29 4.85
CA ILE A 151 -19.82 -14.33 5.58
C ILE A 151 -19.62 -13.04 6.40
N ARG A 152 -19.93 -11.87 5.82
CA ARG A 152 -19.82 -10.59 6.53
C ARG A 152 -20.82 -10.44 7.68
N LEU A 153 -22.03 -10.98 7.53
CA LEU A 153 -23.04 -11.05 8.59
C LEU A 153 -22.63 -12.00 9.71
N ALA A 154 -22.10 -13.18 9.38
CA ALA A 154 -21.57 -14.12 10.35
C ALA A 154 -20.38 -13.51 11.11
N GLN A 155 -19.48 -12.80 10.42
CA GLN A 155 -18.38 -12.06 11.03
C GLN A 155 -18.86 -10.92 11.94
N GLN A 156 -19.90 -10.17 11.54
CA GLN A 156 -20.48 -9.12 12.39
C GLN A 156 -21.19 -9.68 13.63
N GLN A 157 -21.94 -10.78 13.50
CA GLN A 157 -22.57 -11.45 14.64
C GLN A 157 -21.52 -11.95 15.64
N LEU A 158 -20.42 -12.52 15.14
CA LEU A 158 -19.30 -12.96 15.97
C LEU A 158 -18.58 -11.79 16.66
N LEU A 159 -18.37 -10.67 15.97
CA LEU A 159 -17.78 -9.46 16.56
C LEU A 159 -18.65 -8.88 17.68
N LEU A 160 -19.98 -8.95 17.52
CA LEU A 160 -20.94 -8.57 18.56
C LEU A 160 -20.86 -9.50 19.78
N GLU A 161 -20.69 -10.82 19.58
CA GLU A 161 -20.48 -11.77 20.68
C GLU A 161 -19.13 -11.55 21.40
N LEU A 162 -18.07 -11.23 20.67
CA LEU A 162 -16.74 -10.94 21.25
C LEU A 162 -16.70 -9.59 21.98
N THR A 163 -17.46 -8.59 21.53
CA THR A 163 -17.54 -7.26 22.17
C THR A 163 -18.46 -7.25 23.39
N SER A 164 -19.56 -8.01 23.37
CA SER A 164 -20.39 -8.27 24.56
C SER A 164 -19.54 -8.85 25.70
N ASN A 165 -18.63 -9.77 25.38
CA ASN A 165 -17.73 -10.38 26.38
C ASN A 165 -16.61 -9.46 26.88
N LYS A 166 -16.23 -8.39 26.14
CA LYS A 166 -15.25 -7.38 26.59
C LYS A 166 -15.85 -6.36 27.57
N GLN A 167 -17.16 -6.07 27.49
CA GLN A 167 -17.82 -5.14 28.42
C GLN A 167 -17.97 -5.73 29.83
N ASP A 168 -18.16 -7.05 29.93
CA ASP A 168 -18.17 -7.77 31.22
C ASP A 168 -16.78 -7.85 31.87
N GLU A 169 -15.71 -7.72 31.09
CA GLU A 169 -14.31 -7.78 31.55
C GLU A 169 -13.79 -6.45 32.09
N GLN A 170 -14.19 -5.30 31.54
CA GLN A 170 -13.72 -4.00 32.05
C GLN A 170 -14.27 -3.64 33.44
N GLN A 171 -15.30 -4.33 33.93
CA GLN A 171 -15.74 -4.24 35.33
C GLN A 171 -15.06 -5.24 36.28
N SER A 172 -14.33 -6.25 35.77
CA SER A 172 -13.71 -7.32 36.57
C SER A 172 -12.17 -7.32 36.59
N LEU A 173 -11.51 -6.51 35.75
CA LEU A 173 -10.05 -6.52 35.58
C LEU A 173 -9.21 -5.74 36.63
N SER A 174 -9.79 -5.27 37.73
CA SER A 174 -9.00 -4.64 38.81
C SER A 174 -8.49 -5.62 39.87
N SER A 175 -8.66 -6.95 39.73
CA SER A 175 -8.28 -7.89 40.80
C SER A 175 -7.91 -9.28 40.28
N SER A 176 -6.78 -9.40 39.59
CA SER A 176 -6.20 -10.71 39.23
C SER A 176 -4.87 -10.90 39.95
N SER A 177 -4.91 -11.57 41.10
CA SER A 177 -3.71 -12.17 41.69
C SER A 177 -4.03 -13.58 42.21
N SER A 178 -3.31 -14.55 41.65
CA SER A 178 -3.13 -15.95 42.06
C SER A 178 -4.38 -16.82 42.29
N LEU A 179 -4.54 -17.81 41.39
CA LEU A 179 -5.35 -19.01 41.61
C LEU A 179 -4.85 -19.75 42.87
N LEU A 180 -5.61 -19.66 43.96
CA LEU A 180 -5.31 -20.37 45.21
C LEU A 180 -5.56 -21.88 45.06
N ASN A 181 -4.55 -22.69 45.40
CA ASN A 181 -4.57 -24.15 45.31
C ASN A 181 -5.65 -24.79 46.22
N LYS A 182 -6.26 -25.91 45.78
CA LYS A 182 -7.38 -26.58 46.51
C LYS A 182 -7.04 -26.95 47.97
N LYS A 183 -5.78 -27.31 48.26
CA LYS A 183 -5.30 -27.67 49.61
C LYS A 183 -5.09 -26.46 50.53
N THR A 184 -4.92 -25.26 49.98
CA THR A 184 -4.66 -24.02 50.75
C THR A 184 -5.94 -23.40 51.29
N LEU A 185 -7.05 -23.45 50.55
CA LEU A 185 -8.34 -22.86 50.95
C LEU A 185 -8.96 -23.48 52.21
N GLU A 186 -8.75 -24.78 52.42
CA GLU A 186 -9.28 -25.50 53.59
C GLU A 186 -8.46 -25.18 54.86
N GLN A 187 -7.18 -24.84 54.67
CA GLN A 187 -6.24 -24.45 55.73
C GLN A 187 -6.32 -22.97 56.14
N MET A 188 -6.89 -22.12 55.28
CA MET A 188 -7.06 -20.68 55.57
C MET A 188 -8.04 -20.41 56.71
N THR A 189 -7.75 -19.35 57.47
CA THR A 189 -8.62 -18.83 58.53
C THR A 189 -9.86 -18.15 57.95
N LEU A 190 -10.90 -17.96 58.77
CA LEU A 190 -12.13 -17.29 58.35
C LEU A 190 -11.91 -15.83 57.91
N ILE A 191 -10.89 -15.17 58.46
CA ILE A 191 -10.53 -13.79 58.12
C ILE A 191 -9.89 -13.76 56.74
N GLU A 192 -8.91 -14.62 56.48
CA GLU A 192 -8.25 -14.74 55.17
C GLU A 192 -9.23 -15.11 54.05
N LEU A 193 -10.18 -16.01 54.32
CA LEU A 193 -11.24 -16.36 53.35
C LEU A 193 -12.17 -15.18 53.04
N ARG A 194 -12.46 -14.34 54.04
CA ARG A 194 -13.28 -13.13 53.85
C ARG A 194 -12.52 -12.05 53.08
N ASP A 195 -11.20 -11.97 53.24
CA ASP A 195 -10.35 -11.05 52.47
C ASP A 195 -10.22 -11.49 51.00
N VAL A 196 -10.10 -12.79 50.74
CA VAL A 196 -10.21 -13.35 49.37
C VAL A 196 -11.57 -13.04 48.77
N CYS A 197 -12.68 -13.22 49.51
CA CYS A 197 -14.00 -12.83 49.02
C CYS A 197 -14.12 -11.32 48.72
N LYS A 198 -13.52 -10.45 49.54
CA LYS A 198 -13.48 -9.00 49.25
C LYS A 198 -12.66 -8.69 48.00
N GLN A 199 -11.51 -9.35 47.82
CA GLN A 199 -10.64 -9.17 46.66
C GLN A 199 -11.34 -9.56 45.35
N TYR A 200 -12.15 -10.61 45.36
CA TYR A 200 -12.90 -11.09 44.20
C TYR A 200 -14.36 -10.58 44.17
N GLN A 201 -14.72 -9.58 44.99
CA GLN A 201 -16.07 -8.98 45.07
C GLN A 201 -17.21 -9.99 45.32
N ILE A 202 -16.93 -11.09 46.03
CA ILE A 202 -17.90 -12.12 46.43
C ILE A 202 -18.58 -11.69 47.75
N PRO A 203 -19.93 -11.76 47.87
CA PRO A 203 -20.64 -11.39 49.10
C PRO A 203 -20.16 -12.18 50.33
N SER A 204 -19.57 -11.48 51.30
CA SER A 204 -18.89 -12.07 52.46
C SER A 204 -19.73 -12.13 53.75
N SER A 205 -21.05 -11.96 53.65
CA SER A 205 -21.97 -11.85 54.79
C SER A 205 -22.19 -13.15 55.57
N HIS A 206 -21.66 -14.29 55.11
CA HIS A 206 -21.91 -15.58 55.73
C HIS A 206 -20.89 -15.91 56.83
N ALA A 207 -21.34 -16.30 58.02
CA ALA A 207 -20.48 -16.65 59.16
C ALA A 207 -19.82 -18.05 59.07
N ASN A 208 -20.13 -18.85 58.05
CA ASN A 208 -19.73 -20.25 57.98
C ASN A 208 -18.59 -20.48 56.97
N LYS A 209 -17.47 -21.03 57.46
CA LYS A 209 -16.22 -21.30 56.72
C LYS A 209 -16.44 -22.18 55.49
N THR A 210 -17.23 -23.26 55.61
CA THR A 210 -17.42 -24.21 54.51
C THR A 210 -18.22 -23.63 53.36
N LYS A 211 -19.25 -22.83 53.65
CA LYS A 211 -20.08 -22.14 52.63
C LYS A 211 -19.30 -21.06 51.86
N LEU A 212 -18.36 -20.38 52.52
CA LEU A 212 -17.46 -19.42 51.87
C LEU A 212 -16.51 -20.13 50.89
N ILE A 213 -15.91 -21.25 51.30
CA ILE A 213 -15.04 -22.06 50.45
C ILE A 213 -15.79 -22.58 49.22
N GLU A 214 -17.03 -23.08 49.38
CA GLU A 214 -17.85 -23.53 48.25
C GLU A 214 -18.14 -22.42 47.24
N ARG A 215 -18.45 -21.20 47.70
CA ARG A 215 -18.69 -20.07 46.79
C ARG A 215 -17.44 -19.63 46.04
N ILE A 216 -16.28 -19.62 46.70
CA ILE A 216 -15.00 -19.34 46.05
C ILE A 216 -14.72 -20.40 44.98
N LYS A 217 -14.92 -21.69 45.30
CA LYS A 217 -14.79 -22.79 44.33
C LYS A 217 -15.77 -22.67 43.16
N GLN A 218 -17.02 -22.26 43.40
CA GLN A 218 -18.02 -22.03 42.34
C GLN A 218 -17.67 -20.85 41.43
N ALA A 219 -17.12 -19.76 41.99
CA ALA A 219 -16.66 -18.61 41.20
C ALA A 219 -15.42 -18.95 40.35
N GLN A 220 -14.48 -19.74 40.90
CA GLN A 220 -13.32 -20.26 40.16
C GLN A 220 -13.70 -21.25 39.04
N ASN A 221 -14.69 -22.11 39.26
CA ASN A 221 -15.18 -23.01 38.22
C ASN A 221 -15.92 -22.28 37.08
N LYS A 222 -16.62 -21.18 37.38
CA LYS A 222 -17.28 -20.35 36.35
C LYS A 222 -16.28 -19.64 35.44
N THR A 223 -15.17 -19.15 36.00
CA THR A 223 -14.10 -18.49 35.23
C THR A 223 -13.32 -19.49 34.36
N ASN A 224 -13.04 -20.70 34.86
CA ASN A 224 -12.46 -21.77 34.06
C ASN A 224 -13.38 -22.21 32.90
N ASN A 225 -14.67 -22.40 33.15
CA ASN A 225 -15.62 -22.77 32.08
C ASN A 225 -15.76 -21.66 31.01
N GLN A 226 -15.66 -20.38 31.38
CA GLN A 226 -15.65 -19.28 30.40
C GLN A 226 -14.37 -19.24 29.56
N GLY A 227 -13.22 -19.57 30.14
CA GLY A 227 -11.95 -19.74 29.41
C GLY A 227 -12.01 -20.88 28.40
N ASP A 228 -12.54 -22.04 28.81
CA ASP A 228 -12.69 -23.22 27.95
C ASP A 228 -13.67 -22.99 26.80
N ILE A 229 -14.78 -22.28 27.03
CA ILE A 229 -15.74 -21.92 25.98
C ILE A 229 -15.12 -20.95 24.97
N ARG A 230 -14.36 -19.95 25.43
CA ARG A 230 -13.66 -19.01 24.54
C ARG A 230 -12.64 -19.72 23.67
N GLN A 231 -11.82 -20.60 24.25
CA GLN A 231 -10.83 -21.37 23.50
C GLN A 231 -11.50 -22.30 22.48
N SER A 232 -12.62 -22.94 22.84
CA SER A 232 -13.41 -23.77 21.92
C SER A 232 -13.99 -22.97 20.74
N ILE A 233 -14.47 -21.75 20.99
CA ILE A 233 -14.95 -20.84 19.92
C ILE A 233 -13.79 -20.45 19.01
N ILE A 234 -12.65 -20.06 19.56
CA ILE A 234 -11.44 -19.71 18.79
C ILE A 234 -11.00 -20.90 17.92
N ASP A 235 -10.91 -22.10 18.48
CA ASP A 235 -10.50 -23.30 17.76
C ASP A 235 -11.48 -23.65 16.63
N SER A 236 -12.79 -23.46 16.85
CA SER A 236 -13.82 -23.66 15.81
C SER A 236 -13.70 -22.65 14.66
N GLN A 237 -13.46 -21.36 14.96
CA GLN A 237 -13.30 -20.28 13.99
C GLN A 237 -12.04 -20.45 13.16
N LEU A 238 -10.94 -20.79 13.82
CA LEU A 238 -9.71 -21.11 13.15
C LEU A 238 -9.95 -22.32 12.22
N THR A 239 -10.56 -23.42 12.69
CA THR A 239 -10.86 -24.60 11.86
C THR A 239 -11.66 -24.27 10.59
N LEU A 240 -12.65 -23.38 10.69
CA LEU A 240 -13.40 -22.86 9.54
C LEU A 240 -12.52 -22.05 8.58
N LEU A 241 -11.57 -21.24 9.09
CA LEU A 241 -10.62 -20.48 8.26
C LEU A 241 -9.65 -21.34 7.47
N LYS A 242 -9.22 -22.50 8.00
CA LYS A 242 -8.40 -23.46 7.23
C LYS A 242 -9.12 -24.03 6.01
N GLN A 243 -10.45 -24.12 6.08
CA GLN A 243 -11.29 -24.71 5.05
C GLN A 243 -11.73 -23.69 3.99
N LEU A 244 -11.54 -22.39 4.25
CA LEU A 244 -11.92 -21.35 3.31
C LEU A 244 -10.84 -21.18 2.22
N PRO A 245 -11.21 -21.23 0.93
CA PRO A 245 -10.27 -20.95 -0.14
C PRO A 245 -9.87 -19.46 -0.07
N TRP A 246 -8.56 -19.18 -0.03
CA TRP A 246 -7.97 -17.84 -0.09
C TRP A 246 -8.47 -17.00 -1.28
N GLN A 247 -9.04 -17.66 -2.28
CA GLN A 247 -9.58 -17.11 -3.53
C GLN A 247 -10.87 -16.29 -3.39
N LYS A 248 -11.41 -16.11 -2.18
CA LYS A 248 -12.63 -15.34 -1.93
C LYS A 248 -12.36 -14.12 -1.05
N ASP A 249 -12.91 -12.98 -1.44
CA ASP A 249 -12.92 -11.73 -0.67
C ASP A 249 -13.49 -11.98 0.74
N GLY A 250 -12.63 -12.06 1.76
CA GLY A 250 -13.07 -12.24 3.15
C GLY A 250 -12.11 -12.99 4.07
N CYS A 251 -11.24 -13.85 3.54
CA CYS A 251 -10.26 -14.57 4.39
C CYS A 251 -9.29 -13.60 5.07
N SER A 252 -8.78 -12.62 4.33
CA SER A 252 -7.85 -11.63 4.90
C SER A 252 -8.51 -10.71 5.93
N LEU A 253 -9.76 -10.33 5.70
CA LEU A 253 -10.55 -9.56 6.65
C LEU A 253 -10.81 -10.36 7.94
N ALA A 254 -11.09 -11.66 7.82
CA ALA A 254 -11.30 -12.53 8.97
C ALA A 254 -10.03 -12.63 9.82
N TYR A 255 -8.87 -12.88 9.20
CA TYR A 255 -7.60 -12.85 9.92
C TYR A 255 -7.34 -11.47 10.55
N HIS A 256 -7.59 -10.37 9.84
CA HIS A 256 -7.45 -9.04 10.41
C HIS A 256 -8.29 -8.85 11.68
N THR A 257 -9.55 -9.28 11.68
CA THR A 257 -10.41 -9.22 12.87
C THR A 257 -9.88 -10.09 14.00
N LEU A 258 -9.38 -11.30 13.72
CA LEU A 258 -8.84 -12.19 14.75
C LEU A 258 -7.60 -11.62 15.44
N ILE A 259 -6.75 -10.91 14.71
CA ILE A 259 -5.54 -10.28 15.28
C ILE A 259 -5.88 -9.11 16.24
N GLU A 260 -7.14 -8.67 16.35
CA GLU A 260 -7.59 -7.72 17.38
C GLU A 260 -7.96 -8.39 18.72
N TYR A 261 -8.08 -9.73 18.73
CA TYR A 261 -8.53 -10.50 19.89
C TYR A 261 -7.56 -11.62 20.29
N LEU A 262 -6.69 -12.06 19.40
CA LEU A 262 -5.73 -13.15 19.59
C LEU A 262 -4.29 -12.66 19.39
N SER A 263 -3.35 -13.29 20.09
CA SER A 263 -1.93 -13.12 19.81
C SER A 263 -1.60 -13.71 18.42
N VAL A 264 -0.69 -13.08 17.70
CA VAL A 264 -0.24 -13.61 16.40
C VAL A 264 0.55 -14.90 16.58
N THR A 265 1.27 -15.06 17.70
CA THR A 265 1.98 -16.31 18.01
C THR A 265 1.04 -17.51 18.07
N ASP A 266 -0.15 -17.38 18.65
CA ASP A 266 -1.12 -18.48 18.71
C ASP A 266 -1.75 -18.77 17.34
N ILE A 267 -1.99 -17.73 16.54
CA ILE A 267 -2.46 -17.89 15.15
C ILE A 267 -1.43 -18.66 14.31
N ILE A 268 -0.13 -18.36 14.46
CA ILE A 268 0.96 -19.04 13.73
C ILE A 268 1.13 -20.48 14.21
N LYS A 269 1.07 -20.76 15.52
CA LYS A 269 1.10 -22.14 16.04
C LYS A 269 0.01 -22.99 15.41
N TRP A 270 -1.16 -22.39 15.22
CA TRP A 270 -2.31 -23.08 14.65
C TRP A 270 -2.21 -23.23 13.11
N ASN A 271 -1.76 -22.21 12.39
CA ASN A 271 -1.44 -22.29 10.96
C ASN A 271 0.01 -21.90 10.69
N THR A 272 0.90 -22.90 10.78
CA THR A 272 2.33 -22.70 10.56
C THR A 272 2.68 -22.30 9.13
N LYS A 273 1.80 -22.57 8.16
CA LYS A 273 1.97 -22.22 6.75
C LYS A 273 1.25 -20.93 6.34
N LEU A 274 0.87 -20.09 7.32
CA LEU A 274 0.08 -18.89 7.06
C LEU A 274 0.85 -17.89 6.19
N ALA A 275 2.15 -17.71 6.46
CA ALA A 275 3.00 -16.80 5.70
C ALA A 275 3.09 -17.23 4.22
N GLU A 276 3.39 -18.51 3.96
CA GLU A 276 3.44 -19.09 2.61
C GLU A 276 2.09 -19.00 1.91
N SER A 277 0.99 -19.24 2.64
CA SER A 277 -0.36 -19.16 2.08
C SER A 277 -0.70 -17.74 1.61
N CYS A 278 -0.32 -16.72 2.39
CA CYS A 278 -0.45 -15.32 2.00
C CYS A 278 0.40 -15.02 0.74
N LEU A 279 1.65 -15.48 0.71
CA LEU A 279 2.51 -15.28 -0.45
C LEU A 279 1.92 -15.95 -1.69
N MET A 280 1.46 -17.20 -1.59
CA MET A 280 0.84 -17.93 -2.71
C MET A 280 -0.44 -17.25 -3.21
N ALA A 281 -1.26 -16.71 -2.31
CA ALA A 281 -2.47 -15.96 -2.67
C ALA A 281 -2.15 -14.72 -3.53
N MET A 282 -0.95 -14.15 -3.41
CA MET A 282 -0.54 -13.02 -4.26
C MET A 282 -0.32 -13.36 -5.73
N ASN A 283 -0.25 -14.64 -6.09
CA ASN A 283 -0.15 -15.03 -7.49
C ASN A 283 -1.43 -14.67 -8.27
N ASP A 284 -2.56 -14.48 -7.57
CA ASP A 284 -3.79 -13.90 -8.14
C ASP A 284 -3.74 -12.36 -8.05
N ARG A 285 -3.82 -11.69 -9.20
CA ARG A 285 -3.77 -10.22 -9.28
C ARG A 285 -4.89 -9.53 -8.50
N GLY A 286 -6.06 -10.16 -8.38
CA GLY A 286 -7.18 -9.59 -7.62
C GLY A 286 -6.93 -9.57 -6.12
N LEU A 287 -6.17 -10.55 -5.63
CA LEU A 287 -5.95 -10.79 -4.19
C LEU A 287 -4.58 -10.32 -3.70
N ALA A 288 -3.66 -10.00 -4.60
CA ALA A 288 -2.29 -9.61 -4.26
C ALA A 288 -2.18 -8.44 -3.28
N SER A 289 -3.04 -7.43 -3.43
CA SER A 289 -3.05 -6.25 -2.56
C SER A 289 -3.50 -6.60 -1.13
N GLU A 290 -4.58 -7.35 -1.01
CA GLU A 290 -5.17 -7.77 0.27
C GLU A 290 -4.28 -8.81 0.98
N ALA A 291 -3.74 -9.78 0.25
CA ALA A 291 -2.81 -10.77 0.78
C ALA A 291 -1.50 -10.15 1.24
N SER A 292 -0.94 -9.19 0.49
CA SER A 292 0.23 -8.42 0.91
C SER A 292 -0.06 -7.59 2.17
N TYR A 293 -1.24 -6.96 2.25
CA TYR A 293 -1.62 -6.18 3.43
C TYR A 293 -1.69 -7.07 4.67
N LEU A 294 -2.40 -8.20 4.60
CA LEU A 294 -2.49 -9.14 5.71
C LEU A 294 -1.11 -9.65 6.12
N TYR A 295 -0.29 -10.07 5.15
CA TYR A 295 1.06 -10.55 5.39
C TYR A 295 1.86 -9.51 6.20
N CYS A 296 1.86 -8.24 5.78
CA CYS A 296 2.62 -7.20 6.47
C CYS A 296 2.07 -6.88 7.86
N VAL A 297 0.75 -6.89 8.06
CA VAL A 297 0.13 -6.66 9.38
C VAL A 297 0.53 -7.77 10.35
N LEU A 298 0.42 -9.03 9.94
CA LEU A 298 0.82 -10.18 10.76
C LEU A 298 2.32 -10.17 11.06
N CYS A 299 3.13 -9.92 10.05
CA CYS A 299 4.59 -9.84 10.13
C CYS A 299 5.04 -8.80 11.18
N HIS A 300 4.44 -7.60 11.16
CA HIS A 300 4.77 -6.52 12.10
C HIS A 300 4.27 -6.82 13.51
N LYS A 301 3.03 -7.25 13.68
CA LYS A 301 2.49 -7.59 15.01
C LYS A 301 3.21 -8.78 15.65
N HIS A 302 3.54 -9.82 14.88
CA HIS A 302 4.34 -10.93 15.38
C HIS A 302 5.75 -10.48 15.80
N ARG A 303 6.30 -9.46 15.14
CA ARG A 303 7.61 -8.93 15.52
C ARG A 303 7.60 -8.29 16.91
N GLU A 304 6.49 -7.67 17.29
CA GLU A 304 6.27 -7.09 18.63
C GLU A 304 6.10 -8.16 19.71
N GLU A 305 5.55 -9.33 19.35
CA GLU A 305 5.30 -10.44 20.29
C GLU A 305 6.48 -11.41 20.44
N GLU A 306 7.24 -11.68 19.38
CA GLU A 306 8.31 -12.68 19.37
C GLU A 306 9.69 -12.06 19.68
N GLU A 307 10.32 -12.54 20.76
CA GLU A 307 11.65 -12.07 21.17
C GLU A 307 12.77 -12.64 20.27
N SER A 308 12.60 -13.85 19.73
CA SER A 308 13.62 -14.50 18.90
C SER A 308 13.55 -14.03 17.45
N ILE A 309 14.54 -13.24 17.06
CA ILE A 309 14.71 -12.78 15.66
C ILE A 309 14.87 -13.98 14.71
N ASP A 310 15.60 -15.03 15.12
CA ASP A 310 15.84 -16.20 14.26
C ASP A 310 14.57 -16.99 13.97
N LYS A 311 13.70 -17.18 14.97
CA LYS A 311 12.38 -17.80 14.72
C LYS A 311 11.54 -16.93 13.81
N TRP A 312 11.52 -15.62 14.04
CA TRP A 312 10.79 -14.69 13.21
C TRP A 312 11.28 -14.71 11.75
N LYS A 313 12.59 -14.74 11.52
CA LYS A 313 13.22 -14.87 10.19
C LYS A 313 12.76 -16.13 9.47
N GLN A 314 12.74 -17.27 10.16
CA GLN A 314 12.33 -18.54 9.56
C GLN A 314 10.85 -18.53 9.17
N ILE A 315 9.99 -17.85 9.92
CA ILE A 315 8.54 -17.79 9.65
C ILE A 315 8.20 -16.77 8.56
N TRP A 316 8.85 -15.60 8.56
CA TRP A 316 8.46 -14.49 7.69
C TRP A 316 9.48 -14.27 6.55
N LEU A 317 10.75 -14.11 6.88
CA LEU A 317 11.76 -13.70 5.90
C LEU A 317 12.15 -14.84 4.94
N LYS A 318 12.30 -16.06 5.44
CA LYS A 318 12.66 -17.23 4.62
C LYS A 318 11.62 -17.55 3.54
N PRO A 319 10.30 -17.62 3.81
CA PRO A 319 9.30 -17.81 2.76
C PRO A 319 9.33 -16.75 1.65
N VAL A 320 9.66 -15.50 2.00
CA VAL A 320 9.80 -14.42 1.00
C VAL A 320 10.98 -14.70 0.08
N VAL A 321 12.12 -15.09 0.64
CA VAL A 321 13.32 -15.46 -0.11
C VAL A 321 13.07 -16.68 -0.99
N ASP A 322 12.50 -17.75 -0.42
CA ASP A 322 12.17 -18.99 -1.14
C ASP A 322 11.21 -18.70 -2.31
N ALA A 323 10.23 -17.82 -2.10
CA ALA A 323 9.31 -17.40 -3.15
C ALA A 323 10.00 -16.53 -4.21
N LEU A 324 10.93 -15.64 -3.86
CA LEU A 324 11.73 -14.89 -4.83
C LEU A 324 12.65 -15.80 -5.66
N ASP A 325 13.14 -16.88 -5.07
CA ASP A 325 14.03 -17.84 -5.71
C ASP A 325 13.30 -18.76 -6.71
N THR A 326 12.12 -19.24 -6.35
CA THR A 326 11.44 -20.35 -7.07
C THR A 326 10.21 -19.94 -7.87
N SER A 327 9.65 -18.75 -7.65
CA SER A 327 8.34 -18.39 -8.23
C SER A 327 8.41 -17.81 -9.65
N THR A 328 7.23 -17.66 -10.27
CA THR A 328 7.08 -17.07 -11.61
C THR A 328 7.53 -15.59 -11.65
N PRO A 329 7.90 -15.04 -12.81
CA PRO A 329 8.32 -13.64 -12.94
C PRO A 329 7.32 -12.63 -12.35
N LEU A 330 6.02 -12.84 -12.58
CA LEU A 330 4.95 -11.99 -12.05
C LEU A 330 4.91 -12.04 -10.51
N HIS A 331 4.97 -13.25 -9.94
CA HIS A 331 4.86 -13.43 -8.50
C HIS A 331 6.07 -12.84 -7.77
N ARG A 332 7.28 -13.02 -8.34
CA ARG A 332 8.51 -12.38 -7.83
C ARG A 332 8.40 -10.86 -7.83
N PHE A 333 7.90 -10.27 -8.92
CA PHE A 333 7.65 -8.83 -9.00
C PHE A 333 6.67 -8.37 -7.91
N LEU A 334 5.54 -9.07 -7.73
CA LEU A 334 4.55 -8.69 -6.71
C LEU A 334 5.13 -8.77 -5.28
N ILE A 335 5.90 -9.81 -4.96
CA ILE A 335 6.57 -9.92 -3.66
C ILE A 335 7.58 -8.77 -3.47
N ALA A 336 8.41 -8.51 -4.49
CA ALA A 336 9.45 -7.49 -4.43
C ALA A 336 8.88 -6.07 -4.30
N GLU A 337 7.73 -5.77 -4.91
CA GLU A 337 7.13 -4.43 -4.88
C GLU A 337 6.18 -4.21 -3.69
N TYR A 338 5.44 -5.24 -3.27
CA TYR A 338 4.40 -5.08 -2.25
C TYR A 338 4.82 -5.49 -0.84
N ILE A 339 5.78 -6.42 -0.70
CA ILE A 339 6.21 -6.95 0.61
C ILE A 339 7.57 -6.39 1.03
N LEU A 340 8.62 -6.62 0.23
CA LEU A 340 9.99 -6.26 0.63
C LEU A 340 10.12 -4.80 1.11
N PRO A 341 9.51 -3.79 0.45
CA PRO A 341 9.69 -2.41 0.88
C PRO A 341 9.07 -2.15 2.25
N LYS A 342 7.96 -2.82 2.59
CA LYS A 342 7.27 -2.66 3.87
C LYS A 342 8.05 -3.32 5.01
N ILE A 343 8.63 -4.50 4.77
CA ILE A 343 9.49 -5.17 5.76
C ILE A 343 10.75 -4.34 6.02
N LEU A 344 11.49 -4.00 4.97
CA LEU A 344 12.78 -3.31 5.08
C LEU A 344 12.66 -1.87 5.59
N LYS A 345 11.53 -1.21 5.37
CA LYS A 345 11.28 0.13 5.92
C LYS A 345 11.08 0.11 7.44
N GLY A 346 10.54 -0.98 8.00
CA GLY A 346 10.39 -1.14 9.45
C GLY A 346 11.73 -1.49 10.13
N HIS A 347 12.52 -2.33 9.48
CA HIS A 347 13.74 -2.92 10.03
C HIS A 347 14.85 -2.99 8.96
N PRO A 348 15.68 -1.94 8.81
CA PRO A 348 16.73 -1.89 7.80
C PRO A 348 17.81 -2.96 7.97
N GLU A 349 18.01 -3.45 9.19
CA GLU A 349 18.94 -4.54 9.54
C GLU A 349 18.65 -5.84 8.79
N TYR A 350 17.38 -6.10 8.46
CA TYR A 350 16.96 -7.34 7.77
C TYR A 350 17.50 -7.43 6.35
N LEU A 351 17.96 -6.32 5.77
CA LEU A 351 18.61 -6.37 4.48
C LEU A 351 19.84 -7.26 4.53
N GLN A 352 20.73 -7.12 5.51
CA GLN A 352 21.93 -7.97 5.60
C GLN A 352 21.58 -9.43 5.87
N GLU A 353 20.53 -9.67 6.65
CA GLU A 353 20.05 -11.01 6.98
C GLU A 353 19.49 -11.74 5.75
N LEU A 354 18.90 -11.02 4.78
CA LEU A 354 18.50 -11.60 3.49
C LEU A 354 19.70 -12.16 2.71
N LYS A 355 20.91 -11.60 2.88
CA LYS A 355 22.14 -12.12 2.26
C LYS A 355 22.50 -13.50 2.78
N GLU A 356 22.23 -13.77 4.06
CA GLU A 356 22.54 -15.04 4.70
C GLU A 356 21.55 -16.14 4.30
N LEU A 357 20.34 -15.76 3.87
CA LEU A 357 19.26 -16.68 3.54
C LEU A 357 19.29 -17.18 2.09
N THR A 358 19.98 -16.51 1.17
CA THR A 358 20.07 -16.95 -0.23
C THR A 358 21.42 -16.66 -0.88
N ILE A 359 21.81 -17.57 -1.76
CA ILE A 359 23.00 -17.47 -2.63
C ILE A 359 22.56 -17.10 -4.06
N ASN A 360 21.25 -17.02 -4.33
CA ASN A 360 20.74 -16.81 -5.67
C ASN A 360 21.06 -15.38 -6.16
N PRO A 361 21.83 -15.21 -7.25
CA PRO A 361 22.24 -13.91 -7.77
C PRO A 361 21.05 -13.00 -8.04
N ARG A 362 19.96 -13.56 -8.58
CA ARG A 362 18.74 -12.81 -8.92
C ARG A 362 18.10 -12.18 -7.70
N THR A 363 17.91 -12.97 -6.64
CA THR A 363 17.22 -12.51 -5.43
C THR A 363 18.06 -11.48 -4.70
N LEU A 364 19.39 -11.66 -4.66
CA LEU A 364 20.31 -10.64 -4.15
C LEU A 364 20.17 -9.33 -4.93
N ILE A 365 20.15 -9.38 -6.27
CA ILE A 365 19.97 -8.18 -7.13
C ILE A 365 18.63 -7.49 -6.82
N VAL A 366 17.53 -8.24 -6.74
CA VAL A 366 16.20 -7.69 -6.39
C VAL A 366 16.20 -7.05 -5.00
N CYS A 367 16.75 -7.72 -3.98
CA CYS A 367 16.85 -7.17 -2.62
C CYS A 367 17.69 -5.88 -2.59
N THR A 368 18.76 -5.83 -3.38
CA THR A 368 19.62 -4.64 -3.51
C THR A 368 18.89 -3.49 -4.17
N ARG A 369 18.13 -3.77 -5.24
CA ARG A 369 17.29 -2.80 -5.94
C ARG A 369 16.32 -2.14 -4.98
N ILE A 370 15.61 -2.94 -4.16
CA ILE A 370 14.68 -2.41 -3.16
C ILE A 370 15.43 -1.65 -2.05
N GLY A 371 16.54 -2.20 -1.54
CA GLY A 371 17.38 -1.52 -0.54
C GLY A 371 17.91 -0.16 -1.03
N ARG A 372 18.29 -0.07 -2.31
CA ARG A 372 18.71 1.18 -2.98
C ARG A 372 17.57 2.20 -3.04
N THR A 373 16.38 1.75 -3.43
CA THR A 373 15.16 2.57 -3.48
C THR A 373 14.79 3.15 -2.10
N LEU A 374 15.01 2.39 -1.03
CA LEU A 374 14.78 2.82 0.34
C LEU A 374 15.94 3.65 0.94
N GLY A 375 17.05 3.80 0.23
CA GLY A 375 18.25 4.48 0.73
C GLY A 375 19.04 3.70 1.77
N LEU A 376 18.83 2.38 1.90
CA LEU A 376 19.55 1.50 2.83
C LEU A 376 20.92 1.09 2.31
N CYS A 377 21.12 1.13 0.99
CA CYS A 377 22.42 0.91 0.33
C CYS A 377 22.86 2.16 -0.45
N PRO A 378 23.23 3.27 0.22
CA PRO A 378 23.63 4.50 -0.46
C PRO A 378 24.97 4.37 -1.20
N ASN A 379 25.85 3.47 -0.76
CA ASN A 379 27.13 3.21 -1.43
C ASN A 379 27.28 1.72 -1.74
N ILE A 380 26.88 1.31 -2.95
CA ILE A 380 26.96 -0.10 -3.39
C ILE A 380 28.41 -0.61 -3.34
N PHE A 381 29.38 0.27 -3.52
CA PHE A 381 30.80 -0.07 -3.68
C PHE A 381 31.67 0.12 -2.41
N SER A 382 31.10 0.40 -1.23
CA SER A 382 31.86 0.56 0.03
C SER A 382 32.46 -0.76 0.56
N SER A 383 33.10 -0.78 1.73
CA SER A 383 33.69 -2.02 2.30
C SER A 383 32.65 -2.97 2.92
N ASN A 384 31.44 -2.50 3.23
CA ASN A 384 30.34 -3.31 3.78
C ASN A 384 29.23 -3.53 2.72
N ARG A 385 29.58 -4.22 1.62
CA ARG A 385 28.69 -4.36 0.46
C ARG A 385 27.68 -5.49 0.67
N PHE A 386 26.43 -5.19 0.33
CA PHE A 386 25.41 -6.22 0.23
C PHE A 386 25.63 -7.11 -1.01
N ILE A 387 26.09 -6.55 -2.13
CA ILE A 387 26.41 -7.26 -3.38
C ILE A 387 27.88 -7.05 -3.80
N GLU A 388 28.50 -8.09 -4.36
CA GLU A 388 29.81 -8.02 -5.01
C GLU A 388 29.75 -7.45 -6.44
N ASP A 389 30.79 -6.74 -6.87
CA ASP A 389 30.88 -6.14 -8.23
C ASP A 389 30.71 -7.18 -9.33
N ASP A 390 31.28 -8.38 -9.14
CA ASP A 390 31.18 -9.49 -10.08
C ASP A 390 29.74 -9.93 -10.33
N LEU A 391 28.88 -9.88 -9.32
CA LEU A 391 27.48 -10.25 -9.43
C LEU A 391 26.71 -9.23 -10.28
N ILE A 392 27.02 -7.93 -10.11
CA ILE A 392 26.42 -6.85 -10.93
C ILE A 392 26.85 -7.02 -12.38
N ARG A 393 28.14 -7.29 -12.63
CA ARG A 393 28.67 -7.54 -13.99
C ARG A 393 27.99 -8.74 -14.65
N GLN A 394 27.86 -9.85 -13.92
CA GLN A 394 27.15 -11.04 -14.40
C GLN A 394 25.67 -10.74 -14.69
N GLY A 395 25.01 -9.96 -13.83
CA GLY A 395 23.63 -9.55 -14.03
C GLY A 395 23.44 -8.64 -15.24
N ILE A 396 24.39 -7.74 -15.51
CA ILE A 396 24.38 -6.88 -16.71
C ILE A 396 24.46 -7.70 -18.02
N THR A 397 25.18 -8.82 -18.00
CA THR A 397 25.33 -9.71 -19.16
C THR A 397 24.33 -10.85 -19.18
N SER A 398 23.33 -10.84 -18.30
CA SER A 398 22.39 -11.95 -18.20
C SER A 398 21.42 -11.98 -19.38
N GLU A 399 20.95 -13.16 -19.76
CA GLU A 399 19.92 -13.31 -20.80
C GLU A 399 18.54 -12.81 -20.33
N ASP A 400 18.34 -12.71 -19.00
CA ASP A 400 17.09 -12.27 -18.43
C ASP A 400 17.01 -10.74 -18.41
N GLU A 401 16.18 -10.19 -19.30
CA GLU A 401 15.91 -8.76 -19.43
C GLU A 401 15.59 -8.09 -18.08
N GLN A 402 14.88 -8.77 -17.16
CA GLN A 402 14.51 -8.19 -15.88
C GLN A 402 15.72 -8.06 -14.94
N ILE A 403 16.61 -9.06 -14.91
CA ILE A 403 17.85 -8.97 -14.10
C ILE A 403 18.72 -7.83 -14.62
N CYS A 404 18.88 -7.74 -15.94
CA CYS A 404 19.62 -6.66 -16.58
C CYS A 404 19.06 -5.29 -16.20
N LEU A 405 17.74 -5.13 -16.26
CA LEU A 405 17.07 -3.89 -15.86
C LEU A 405 17.22 -3.58 -14.37
N ASP A 406 17.13 -4.59 -13.50
CA ASP A 406 17.32 -4.41 -12.06
C ASP A 406 18.75 -3.98 -11.74
N CYS A 407 19.76 -4.53 -12.44
CA CYS A 407 21.15 -4.06 -12.34
C CYS A 407 21.32 -2.62 -12.81
N LEU A 408 20.75 -2.25 -13.97
CA LEU A 408 20.80 -0.87 -14.44
C LEU A 408 20.09 0.08 -13.46
N PHE A 409 18.95 -0.35 -12.90
CA PHE A 409 18.22 0.41 -11.90
C PHE A 409 19.12 0.69 -10.68
N ILE A 410 19.79 -0.33 -10.13
CA ILE A 410 20.70 -0.16 -8.98
C ILE A 410 21.76 0.92 -9.25
N LEU A 411 22.32 0.94 -10.46
CA LEU A 411 23.34 1.91 -10.88
C LEU A 411 22.78 3.32 -11.13
N CYS A 412 21.52 3.43 -11.55
CA CYS A 412 20.86 4.70 -11.87
C CYS A 412 20.07 5.29 -10.69
N GLU A 413 19.78 4.51 -9.66
CA GLU A 413 18.96 4.92 -8.52
C GLU A 413 19.83 5.60 -7.46
N ASN A 414 19.55 6.87 -7.19
CA ASN A 414 20.18 7.63 -6.10
C ASN A 414 19.10 8.11 -5.12
N PRO A 415 19.24 7.83 -3.81
CA PRO A 415 18.24 8.21 -2.80
C PRO A 415 18.16 9.73 -2.60
N LYS A 416 19.21 10.47 -2.95
CA LYS A 416 19.20 11.94 -3.05
C LYS A 416 19.46 12.34 -4.49
N THR A 417 18.56 13.14 -5.05
CA THR A 417 18.66 13.68 -6.41
C THR A 417 19.87 14.61 -6.62
N THR A 418 20.63 14.89 -5.56
CA THR A 418 21.81 15.76 -5.52
C THR A 418 23.13 15.01 -5.35
N GLU A 419 23.11 13.67 -5.26
CA GLU A 419 24.34 12.87 -5.13
C GLU A 419 24.91 12.54 -6.52
N TYR A 420 26.23 12.69 -6.66
CA TYR A 420 26.96 12.37 -7.89
C TYR A 420 26.98 10.87 -8.13
N ILE A 421 26.82 10.45 -9.39
CA ILE A 421 27.08 9.07 -9.80
C ILE A 421 28.58 8.82 -9.70
N SER A 422 28.99 7.78 -9.00
CA SER A 422 30.40 7.44 -8.82
C SER A 422 31.05 7.03 -10.15
N GLN A 423 32.37 7.17 -10.24
CA GLN A 423 33.12 6.74 -11.44
C GLN A 423 32.97 5.24 -11.73
N ILE A 424 32.76 4.42 -10.69
CA ILE A 424 32.55 2.98 -10.83
C ILE A 424 31.16 2.71 -11.44
N GLU A 425 30.11 3.32 -10.89
CA GLU A 425 28.75 3.22 -11.44
C GLU A 425 28.70 3.69 -12.89
N PHE A 426 29.34 4.82 -13.20
CA PHE A 426 29.37 5.34 -14.56
C PHE A 426 30.08 4.39 -15.55
N LYS A 427 31.19 3.76 -15.13
CA LYS A 427 31.87 2.72 -15.95
C LYS A 427 30.96 1.51 -16.18
N LEU A 428 30.21 1.07 -15.16
CA LEU A 428 29.28 -0.05 -15.28
C LEU A 428 28.05 0.29 -16.13
N ILE A 429 27.53 1.52 -16.06
CA ILE A 429 26.45 1.99 -16.97
C ILE A 429 26.94 1.96 -18.43
N LYS A 430 28.16 2.42 -18.69
CA LYS A 430 28.75 2.33 -20.03
C LYS A 430 28.89 0.88 -20.49
N TYR A 431 29.35 -0.01 -19.60
CA TYR A 431 29.44 -1.44 -19.88
C TYR A 431 28.06 -2.04 -20.18
N PHE A 432 27.03 -1.70 -19.41
CA PHE A 432 25.65 -2.13 -19.66
C PHE A 432 25.17 -1.75 -21.06
N LEU A 433 25.36 -0.49 -21.46
CA LEU A 433 24.94 0.00 -22.77
C LEU A 433 25.67 -0.74 -23.90
N GLN A 434 26.96 -1.00 -23.75
CA GLN A 434 27.73 -1.75 -24.75
C GLN A 434 27.19 -3.17 -24.96
N MET A 435 26.68 -3.81 -23.92
CA MET A 435 26.23 -5.20 -23.99
C MET A 435 24.74 -5.34 -24.37
N ASN A 436 23.91 -4.32 -24.12
CA ASN A 436 22.45 -4.47 -24.18
C ASN A 436 21.73 -3.51 -25.15
N ILE A 437 22.43 -2.58 -25.81
CA ILE A 437 21.76 -1.58 -26.69
C ILE A 437 21.07 -2.19 -27.90
N ASP A 438 21.60 -3.32 -28.40
CA ASP A 438 21.10 -4.03 -29.57
C ASP A 438 19.97 -5.02 -29.24
N ASN A 439 19.47 -5.01 -28.00
CA ASN A 439 18.38 -5.89 -27.59
C ASN A 439 17.09 -5.59 -28.40
N GLY A 440 16.49 -6.63 -28.98
CA GLY A 440 15.32 -6.54 -29.86
C GLY A 440 14.00 -6.18 -29.15
N SER A 441 13.92 -6.31 -27.82
CA SER A 441 12.73 -6.05 -27.02
C SER A 441 12.45 -4.55 -26.91
N THR A 442 11.37 -4.10 -27.55
CA THR A 442 10.93 -2.70 -27.47
C THR A 442 10.57 -2.29 -26.04
N SER A 443 10.00 -3.19 -25.24
CA SER A 443 9.71 -2.95 -23.83
C SER A 443 10.99 -2.68 -23.04
N PHE A 444 12.00 -3.54 -23.20
CA PHE A 444 13.29 -3.41 -22.55
C PHE A 444 13.97 -2.08 -22.91
N ARG A 445 14.07 -1.76 -24.21
CA ARG A 445 14.69 -0.51 -24.67
C ARG A 445 14.01 0.74 -24.10
N ASN A 446 12.68 0.73 -24.00
CA ASN A 446 11.94 1.84 -23.40
C ASN A 446 12.25 2.00 -21.90
N GLN A 447 12.39 0.90 -21.17
CA GLN A 447 12.75 0.92 -19.75
C GLN A 447 14.20 1.39 -19.53
N VAL A 448 15.14 0.90 -20.34
CA VAL A 448 16.53 1.39 -20.36
C VAL A 448 16.57 2.89 -20.62
N LEU A 449 15.84 3.37 -21.63
CA LEU A 449 15.79 4.80 -21.95
C LEU A 449 15.22 5.62 -20.78
N SER A 450 14.22 5.12 -20.07
CA SER A 450 13.65 5.77 -18.88
C SER A 450 14.70 5.93 -17.78
N LEU A 451 15.46 4.86 -17.48
CA LEU A 451 16.52 4.88 -16.46
C LEU A 451 17.68 5.80 -16.86
N ILE A 452 18.12 5.75 -18.11
CA ILE A 452 19.20 6.60 -18.62
C ILE A 452 18.77 8.08 -18.63
N LYS A 453 17.51 8.40 -18.97
CA LYS A 453 16.99 9.77 -18.85
C LYS A 453 17.08 10.29 -17.42
N LYS A 454 16.83 9.44 -16.41
CA LYS A 454 16.98 9.79 -15.00
C LYS A 454 18.43 10.19 -14.67
N VAL A 455 19.40 9.44 -15.18
CA VAL A 455 20.83 9.77 -15.07
C VAL A 455 21.16 11.12 -15.69
N PHE A 456 20.71 11.40 -16.91
CA PHE A 456 20.94 12.71 -17.56
C PHE A 456 20.30 13.88 -16.80
N CYS A 457 19.12 13.67 -16.21
CA CYS A 457 18.48 14.68 -15.36
C CYS A 457 19.34 15.01 -14.14
N PHE A 458 20.02 14.02 -13.53
CA PHE A 458 20.95 14.28 -12.42
C PHE A 458 22.13 15.14 -12.86
N PHE A 459 22.74 14.84 -14.02
CA PHE A 459 23.82 15.67 -14.55
C PHE A 459 23.39 17.12 -14.80
N LEU A 460 22.24 17.33 -15.43
CA LEU A 460 21.71 18.69 -15.67
C LEU A 460 21.44 19.45 -14.37
N LEU A 461 20.81 18.81 -13.38
CA LEU A 461 20.52 19.46 -12.10
C LEU A 461 21.80 19.85 -11.32
N LEU A 462 22.88 19.09 -11.50
CA LEU A 462 24.17 19.38 -10.86
C LEU A 462 24.91 20.53 -11.57
N THR A 463 24.84 20.62 -12.90
CA THR A 463 25.48 21.72 -13.65
C THR A 463 24.84 23.08 -13.39
N TYR A 464 23.53 23.14 -13.12
CA TYR A 464 22.81 24.40 -12.82
C TYR A 464 23.05 24.93 -11.39
N ARG A 465 23.78 24.19 -10.54
CA ARG A 465 24.01 24.55 -9.12
C ARG A 465 25.45 25.01 -8.84
N THR A 466 26.34 24.89 -9.83
CA THR A 466 27.74 25.33 -9.73
C THR A 466 27.96 26.79 -10.12
N ASP A 467 26.90 27.52 -10.44
CA ASP A 467 26.83 28.98 -10.55
C ASP A 467 26.01 29.55 -9.38
#